data_AF-A0AAN7QHB3-F1
#
_entry.id   AF-A0AAN7QHB3-F1
#
_cell.length_a   1.000
_cell.length_b   1.000
_cell.length_c   1.000
_cell.angle_alpha   90.00
_cell.angle_beta   90.00
_cell.angle_gamma   90.00
#
_symmetry.space_group_name_H-M   'P 1'
#
loop_
_entity.id
_entity.type
_entity.pdbx_description
1 polymer ?
#
loop_
_entity_poly.entity_id
_entity_poly.type
_entity_poly.pdbx_seq_one_letter_code
_entity_poly.pdbx_strand_id
1 'polypeptide(L)' 'MANFQEIDNDDIFEDDFDIIEIIDYGFPRQIYRRSEHFDTLDILGFYKRFRLTKETCLNLLVLIEDEIEHVSDM' A
#
# COMPACT_ATOMS: atom_id res chain seq x y z
N MET A 1 8.22 -25.35 -19.65
CA MET A 1 6.90 -25.20 -19.02
C MET A 1 7.12 -24.44 -17.73
N ALA A 2 6.55 -23.25 -17.58
CA ALA A 2 6.71 -22.46 -16.36
C ALA A 2 5.85 -23.09 -15.25
N ASN A 3 6.46 -23.37 -14.11
CA ASN A 3 5.76 -23.81 -12.91
C ASN A 3 4.99 -22.63 -12.33
N PHE A 4 3.66 -22.72 -12.33
CA PHE A 4 2.83 -21.88 -11.47
C PHE A 4 2.84 -22.53 -10.09
N GLN A 5 3.44 -21.85 -9.13
CA GLN A 5 3.43 -22.26 -7.73
C GLN A 5 2.09 -21.80 -7.15
N GLU A 6 1.25 -22.77 -6.74
CA GLU A 6 0.02 -22.49 -5.99
C GLU A 6 0.42 -21.82 -4.68
N ILE A 7 -0.01 -20.58 -4.49
CA ILE A 7 0.12 -19.87 -3.21
C ILE A 7 -1.04 -20.38 -2.36
N ASP A 8 -0.74 -21.10 -1.28
CA ASP A 8 -1.74 -21.54 -0.30
C ASP A 8 -2.44 -20.30 0.26
N ASN A 9 -3.76 -20.21 0.03
CA ASN A 9 -4.57 -19.07 0.46
C ASN A 9 -4.63 -18.96 2.00
N ASP A 10 -4.33 -20.05 2.72
CA ASP A 10 -4.49 -20.15 4.16
C ASP A 10 -3.58 -19.20 4.97
N ASP A 11 -2.39 -18.88 4.46
CA ASP A 11 -1.45 -17.93 5.11
C ASP A 11 -1.87 -16.45 4.94
N ILE A 12 -2.86 -16.15 4.09
CA ILE A 12 -3.37 -14.78 3.86
C ILE A 12 -4.46 -14.43 4.88
N PHE A 13 -5.09 -15.42 5.53
CA PHE A 13 -6.29 -15.21 6.36
C PHE A 13 -6.04 -15.03 7.86
N GLU A 14 -4.80 -15.19 8.35
CA GLU A 14 -4.55 -15.17 9.81
C GLU A 14 -4.50 -13.77 10.44
N ASP A 15 -4.29 -12.68 9.69
CA ASP A 15 -4.08 -11.33 10.26
C ASP A 15 -5.20 -10.30 9.97
N ASP A 16 -6.18 -10.60 9.11
CA ASP A 16 -6.96 -9.56 8.45
C ASP A 16 -8.44 -9.52 8.87
N PHE A 17 -8.71 -8.89 10.03
CA PHE A 17 -10.06 -8.40 10.37
C PHE A 17 -10.57 -7.37 9.33
N ASP A 18 -9.65 -6.80 8.53
CA ASP A 18 -9.91 -5.81 7.48
C ASP A 18 -10.30 -6.45 6.12
N ILE A 19 -10.09 -7.75 5.91
CA ILE A 19 -10.45 -8.43 4.63
C ILE A 19 -11.96 -8.76 4.56
N ILE A 20 -12.65 -8.86 5.70
CA ILE A 20 -14.06 -9.31 5.73
C ILE A 20 -14.98 -8.34 4.97
N GLU A 21 -14.64 -7.04 4.91
CA GLU A 21 -15.44 -6.02 4.21
C GLU A 21 -15.36 -6.11 2.66
N ILE A 22 -14.39 -6.84 2.11
CA ILE A 22 -14.15 -6.96 0.66
C ILE A 22 -15.12 -7.95 -0.01
N ILE A 23 -15.76 -8.83 0.78
CA ILE A 23 -16.54 -9.97 0.26
C ILE A 23 -17.81 -9.52 -0.48
N ASP A 24 -18.39 -8.35 -0.14
CA ASP A 24 -19.64 -7.87 -0.72
C ASP A 24 -19.52 -7.41 -2.19
N TYR A 25 -18.31 -7.13 -2.70
CA TYR A 25 -18.07 -6.65 -4.07
C TYR A 25 -17.24 -7.60 -4.95
N GLY A 26 -16.89 -8.77 -4.43
CA GLY A 26 -16.06 -9.77 -5.09
C GLY A 26 -14.55 -9.57 -4.87
N PHE A 27 -13.78 -10.63 -5.12
CA PHE A 27 -12.34 -10.64 -4.84
C PHE A 27 -11.54 -9.87 -5.91
N PRO A 28 -10.70 -8.88 -5.51
CA PRO A 28 -9.80 -8.20 -6.43
C PRO A 28 -8.85 -9.21 -7.10
N ARG A 29 -8.73 -9.13 -8.43
CA ARG A 29 -7.85 -10.05 -9.19
C ARG A 29 -6.37 -9.85 -8.90
N GLN A 30 -5.98 -8.68 -8.39
CA GLN A 30 -4.60 -8.33 -8.05
C GLN A 30 -4.59 -7.44 -6.82
N ILE A 31 -4.11 -7.97 -5.70
CA ILE A 31 -3.85 -7.22 -4.48
C ILE A 31 -2.34 -6.98 -4.42
N TYR A 32 -1.93 -5.71 -4.50
CA TYR A 32 -0.54 -5.32 -4.30
C TYR A 32 -0.39 -4.75 -2.90
N ARG A 33 0.34 -5.44 -2.03
CA ARG A 33 0.79 -4.86 -0.76
C ARG A 33 1.80 -3.74 -1.08
N ARG A 34 1.42 -2.50 -0.82
CA ARG A 34 2.34 -1.36 -0.93
C ARG A 34 3.39 -1.48 0.15
N SER A 35 4.65 -1.26 -0.21
CA SER A 35 5.73 -1.24 0.76
C SER A 35 5.57 -0.02 1.67
N GLU A 36 5.48 -0.26 2.97
CA GLU A 36 5.52 0.77 4.01
C GLU A 36 6.96 1.32 4.02
N HIS A 37 7.18 2.47 3.38
CA HIS A 37 8.52 3.08 3.25
C HIS A 37 8.78 4.14 4.32
N PHE A 38 7.74 4.61 4.98
CA PHE A 38 7.83 5.73 5.89
C PHE A 38 8.38 5.29 7.25
N ASP A 39 8.03 4.11 7.75
CA ASP A 39 8.56 3.57 9.00
C ASP A 39 9.76 2.66 8.78
N THR A 40 9.79 1.89 7.68
CA THR A 40 10.89 0.93 7.43
C THR A 40 12.22 1.58 7.02
N LEU A 41 12.23 2.72 6.34
CA LEU A 41 13.47 3.38 5.92
C LEU A 41 13.99 4.32 7.00
N ASP A 42 15.29 4.29 7.27
CA ASP A 42 15.95 5.31 8.08
C ASP A 42 15.97 6.66 7.36
N ILE A 43 16.32 7.74 8.08
CA ILE A 43 16.28 9.11 7.54
C ILE A 43 17.13 9.23 6.26
N LEU A 44 18.34 8.65 6.26
CA LEU A 44 19.26 8.73 5.13
C LEU A 44 18.75 7.90 3.94
N GLY A 45 18.25 6.68 4.17
CA GLY A 45 17.68 5.82 3.15
C GLY A 45 16.43 6.42 2.51
N PHE A 46 15.55 7.00 3.33
CA PHE A 46 14.37 7.72 2.87
C PHE A 46 14.77 8.91 1.99
N TYR A 47 15.70 9.76 2.46
CA TYR A 47 16.15 10.92 1.69
C TYR A 47 16.86 10.54 0.39
N LYS A 48 17.67 9.46 0.38
CA LYS A 48 18.30 8.97 -0.85
C LYS A 48 17.27 8.52 -1.90
N ARG A 49 16.18 7.89 -1.45
CA ARG A 49 15.13 7.36 -2.34
C ARG A 49 14.19 8.45 -2.85
N PHE A 50 13.65 9.26 -1.95
CA PHE A 50 12.58 10.21 -2.26
C PHE A 50 13.07 11.65 -2.48
N ARG A 51 14.33 11.95 -2.15
CA ARG A 51 14.93 13.30 -2.22
C ARG A 51 14.19 14.36 -1.38
N LEU A 52 13.39 13.90 -0.44
CA LEU A 52 12.64 14.69 0.53
C LEU A 52 12.86 14.11 1.92
N THR A 53 12.77 14.96 2.94
CA THR A 53 12.74 14.47 4.32
C THR A 53 11.34 13.93 4.63
N LYS A 54 11.27 13.02 5.60
CA LYS A 54 9.99 12.49 6.09
C LYS A 54 9.02 13.60 6.52
N GLU A 55 9.53 14.61 7.21
CA GLU A 55 8.76 15.79 7.63
C GLU A 55 8.21 16.57 6.44
N THR A 56 9.03 16.83 5.41
CA THR A 56 8.56 17.50 4.20
C THR A 56 7.49 16.68 3.49
N CYS A 57 7.63 15.36 3.44
CA CYS A 57 6.58 14.48 2.88
C CYS A 57 5.27 14.59 3.67
N LEU A 58 5.29 14.58 5.00
CA LEU A 58 4.07 14.75 5.81
C LEU A 58 3.39 16.09 5.54
N ASN A 59 4.17 17.17 5.49
CA ASN A 59 3.63 18.49 5.19
C ASN A 59 3.03 18.58 3.78
N LEU A 60 3.66 17.93 2.79
CA LEU A 60 3.15 17.88 1.42
C LEU A 60 1.89 17.04 1.32
N LEU A 61 1.82 15.89 2.01
CA LEU A 61 0.66 15.00 1.97
C LEU A 61 -0.62 15.72 2.40
N VAL A 62 -0.55 16.55 3.45
CA VAL A 62 -1.70 17.37 3.89
C VAL A 62 -2.15 18.36 2.81
N LEU A 63 -1.22 18.91 2.02
CA LEU A 63 -1.55 19.89 0.99
C LEU A 63 -2.20 19.28 -0.25
N ILE A 64 -1.94 17.99 -0.50
CA ILE A 64 -2.45 17.26 -1.67
C ILE A 64 -3.50 16.21 -1.28
N GLU A 65 -3.92 16.18 -0.02
CA GLU A 65 -4.87 15.20 0.51
C GLU A 65 -6.16 15.19 -0.30
N ASP A 66 -6.75 16.37 -0.52
CA ASP A 66 -7.96 16.56 -1.33
C ASP A 66 -7.79 16.05 -2.78
N GLU A 67 -6.59 16.15 -3.35
CA GLU A 67 -6.29 15.69 -4.71
C GLU A 67 -6.12 14.16 -4.78
N ILE A 68 -5.74 13.53 -3.67
CA ILE A 68 -5.53 12.08 -3.56
C ILE A 68 -6.83 11.37 -3.16
N GLU A 69 -7.64 11.94 -2.27
CA GLU A 69 -8.88 11.33 -1.80
C GLU A 69 -9.95 11.22 -2.89
N HIS A 70 -9.93 12.10 -3.90
CA HIS A 70 -10.97 12.17 -4.93
C HIS A 70 -10.52 11.72 -6.33
N VAL A 71 -9.54 10.82 -6.42
CA VAL A 71 -9.02 10.30 -7.71
C VAL A 71 -10.10 9.54 -8.54
N SER A 72 -11.31 9.31 -8.03
CA SER A 72 -12.33 8.46 -8.66
C SER A 72 -13.52 9.14 -9.35
N ASP A 73 -13.53 10.46 -9.58
CA ASP A 73 -14.71 11.14 -10.15
C ASP A 73 -14.56 11.65 -11.62
N MET A 74 -13.71 11.03 -12.45
CA MET A 74 -13.69 11.22 -13.91
C MET A 74 -13.76 9.93 -14.72
#